data_AF-A0A258W229-F1
#
_entry.id   AF-A0A258W229-F1
#
_cell.length_a   1.000
_cell.length_b   1.000
_cell.length_c   1.000
_cell.angle_alpha   90.00
_cell.angle_beta   90.00
_cell.angle_gamma   90.00
#
_symmetry.space_group_name_H-M   'P 1'
#
loop_
_entity.id
_entity.type
_entity.pdbx_description
1 polymer ?
#
loop_
_entity_poly.entity_id
_entity_poly.type
_entity_poly.pdbx_seq_one_letter_code
_entity_poly.pdbx_strand_id
1 'polypeptide(L)'
;MIARRQEKAKLDVMTKHFIFIFGLLFLLNCSSTEEKKTTQPLVEDKYRLKEDREEIGKLRSEVPEEKRQQNDEIALNLKWMNEKSLSPSEVRNRFSQVASRKRRVFNQDINKGRQEFSNEERKSRKEFDAKMKDERDSIKSYTKRTTKEKKESMDELELKRKEFNSNQKSQRDAFEEEVKDKKKNFEDYMKQKQDEFNADLKTYTSEYNDKKKEEKDKAKQKEKEKLESKSVEKKSELKRIHLETDGQ
;
A
#
# COMPACT_ATOMS: atom_id res chain seq x y z
N MET A 1 22.27 -6.46 -65.30
CA MET A 1 23.08 -6.25 -64.07
C MET A 1 23.86 -4.92 -64.14
N ILE A 2 23.21 -3.76 -64.39
CA ILE A 2 23.91 -2.44 -64.49
C ILE A 2 23.10 -1.28 -63.85
N ALA A 3 21.88 -1.49 -63.33
CA ALA A 3 21.03 -0.38 -62.84
C ALA A 3 21.05 -0.12 -61.32
N ARG A 4 21.83 -0.87 -60.51
CA ARG A 4 21.86 -0.71 -59.03
C ARG A 4 23.15 -0.13 -58.45
N ARG A 5 24.03 0.44 -59.28
CA ARG A 5 25.34 0.97 -58.83
C ARG A 5 25.40 2.50 -58.68
N GLN A 6 24.41 3.26 -59.14
CA GLN A 6 24.49 4.73 -59.13
C GLN A 6 23.81 5.43 -57.94
N GLU A 7 22.97 4.76 -57.16
CA GLU A 7 22.31 5.40 -56.01
C GLU A 7 23.18 5.47 -54.74
N LYS A 8 24.16 4.56 -54.59
CA LYS A 8 25.01 4.53 -53.38
C LYS A 8 26.03 5.68 -53.30
N ALA A 9 26.32 6.35 -54.42
CA ALA A 9 27.31 7.43 -54.45
C ALA A 9 26.78 8.80 -53.96
N LYS A 10 25.44 8.98 -53.87
CA LYS A 10 24.86 10.26 -53.45
C LYS A 10 24.64 10.40 -51.94
N LEU A 11 24.54 9.29 -51.21
CA LEU A 11 24.32 9.34 -49.75
C LEU A 11 25.57 9.69 -48.93
N ASP A 12 26.77 9.42 -49.43
CA ASP A 12 28.02 9.54 -48.64
C ASP A 12 28.62 10.97 -48.65
N VAL A 13 28.08 11.87 -49.47
CA VAL A 13 28.51 13.28 -49.53
C VAL A 13 27.71 14.16 -48.56
N MET A 14 26.46 13.80 -48.28
CA MET A 14 25.56 14.56 -47.39
C MET A 14 25.89 14.36 -45.90
N THR A 15 26.38 13.20 -45.49
CA THR A 15 26.79 12.92 -44.10
C THR A 15 28.08 13.64 -43.69
N LYS A 16 28.99 13.92 -44.63
CA LYS A 16 30.27 14.59 -44.33
C LYS A 16 30.14 16.10 -44.12
N HIS A 17 29.11 16.74 -44.67
CA HIS A 17 28.88 18.18 -44.48
C HIS A 17 28.11 18.49 -43.19
N PHE A 18 27.31 17.55 -42.68
CA PHE A 18 26.52 17.76 -41.46
C PHE A 18 27.38 17.74 -40.18
N ILE A 19 28.49 16.99 -40.17
CA ILE A 19 29.40 16.90 -39.02
C ILE A 19 30.31 18.14 -38.93
N PHE A 20 30.54 18.86 -40.02
CA PHE A 20 31.45 20.01 -40.05
C PHE A 20 30.82 21.32 -39.53
N ILE A 21 29.48 21.44 -39.53
CA ILE A 21 28.77 22.66 -39.08
C ILE A 21 28.50 22.64 -37.57
N PHE A 22 28.39 21.47 -36.93
CA PHE A 22 28.19 21.39 -35.48
C PHE A 22 29.48 21.50 -34.65
N GLY A 23 30.66 21.38 -35.27
CA GLY A 23 31.96 21.50 -34.60
C GLY A 23 32.49 22.93 -34.45
N LEU A 24 31.88 23.93 -35.10
CA LEU A 24 32.43 25.30 -35.18
C LEU A 24 31.77 26.31 -34.21
N LEU A 25 30.84 25.87 -33.35
CA LEU A 25 30.13 26.72 -32.39
C LEU A 25 30.51 26.48 -30.92
N PHE A 26 31.63 25.78 -30.68
CA PHE A 26 32.07 25.43 -29.32
C PHE A 26 33.31 26.18 -28.82
N LEU A 27 33.90 27.10 -29.60
CA LEU A 27 35.19 27.69 -29.21
C LEU A 27 35.31 29.17 -29.60
N LEU A 28 34.49 30.05 -29.03
CA LEU A 28 34.77 31.50 -28.95
C LEU A 28 33.85 32.15 -27.90
N ASN A 29 34.20 32.03 -26.62
CA ASN A 29 34.53 33.18 -25.77
C ASN A 29 34.77 32.78 -24.31
N CYS A 30 35.94 33.15 -23.83
CA CYS A 30 36.46 32.94 -22.49
C CYS A 30 36.76 34.33 -21.88
N SER A 31 36.46 34.49 -20.59
CA SER A 31 37.12 35.39 -19.60
C SER A 31 36.46 36.71 -19.13
N SER A 32 36.09 36.68 -17.83
CA SER A 32 36.06 37.69 -16.73
C SER A 32 35.36 39.05 -16.94
N THR A 33 34.44 39.47 -16.06
CA THR A 33 34.73 40.05 -14.72
C THR A 33 33.43 40.22 -13.90
N GLU A 34 33.56 40.27 -12.57
CA GLU A 34 32.49 40.25 -11.56
C GLU A 34 31.42 41.37 -11.66
N GLU A 35 30.15 40.99 -11.55
CA GLU A 35 29.13 41.76 -10.81
C GLU A 35 28.18 40.78 -10.11
N LYS A 36 27.96 40.99 -8.80
CA LYS A 36 26.97 40.26 -7.99
C LYS A 36 25.57 40.46 -8.58
N LYS A 37 25.10 39.51 -9.39
CA LYS A 37 23.67 39.34 -9.66
C LYS A 37 23.20 38.09 -8.95
N THR A 38 22.49 38.33 -7.86
CA THR A 38 21.56 37.41 -7.21
C THR A 38 20.91 36.50 -8.25
N THR A 39 21.27 35.22 -8.22
CA THR A 39 20.54 34.17 -8.93
C THR A 39 19.11 34.20 -8.43
N GLN A 40 18.23 34.85 -9.19
CA GLN A 40 16.81 34.63 -9.00
C GLN A 40 16.55 33.13 -9.21
N PRO A 41 15.83 32.47 -8.29
CA PRO A 41 15.47 31.07 -8.49
C PRO A 41 14.69 30.94 -9.80
N LEU A 42 14.90 29.82 -10.50
CA LEU A 42 14.31 29.54 -11.83
C LEU A 42 12.77 29.61 -11.85
N VAL A 43 12.12 29.58 -10.67
CA VAL A 43 10.68 29.67 -10.43
C VAL A 43 10.45 30.35 -9.06
N GLU A 44 9.57 31.34 -8.96
CA GLU A 44 9.24 32.02 -7.68
C GLU A 44 8.50 31.08 -6.71
N ASP A 45 8.63 31.27 -5.39
CA ASP A 45 8.02 30.41 -4.34
C ASP A 45 6.48 30.32 -4.40
N LYS A 46 5.83 31.25 -5.11
CA LYS A 46 4.41 31.24 -5.45
C LYS A 46 4.01 30.07 -6.36
N TYR A 47 4.95 29.51 -7.13
CA TYR A 47 4.72 28.55 -8.21
C TYR A 47 5.29 27.14 -7.90
N ARG A 48 5.54 26.81 -6.63
CA ARG A 48 6.04 25.48 -6.23
C ARG A 48 5.05 24.73 -5.35
N LEU A 49 4.76 23.49 -5.73
CA LEU A 49 4.21 22.38 -4.90
C LEU A 49 2.78 22.51 -4.32
N LYS A 50 1.99 23.53 -4.69
CA LYS A 50 0.52 23.51 -4.47
C LYS A 50 -0.23 23.01 -5.70
N GLU A 51 0.09 23.54 -6.87
CA GLU A 51 -0.49 23.13 -8.15
C GLU A 51 -0.18 21.65 -8.44
N ASP A 52 1.07 21.21 -8.26
CA ASP A 52 1.44 19.78 -8.39
C ASP A 52 0.67 18.89 -7.40
N ARG A 53 0.38 19.34 -6.18
CA ARG A 53 -0.40 18.56 -5.20
C ARG A 53 -1.88 18.49 -5.57
N GLU A 54 -2.43 19.58 -6.10
CA GLU A 54 -3.80 19.62 -6.63
C GLU A 54 -3.93 18.79 -7.89
N GLU A 55 -2.92 18.78 -8.76
CA GLU A 55 -2.87 17.99 -9.99
C GLU A 55 -2.65 16.50 -9.68
N ILE A 56 -1.80 16.16 -8.71
CA ILE A 56 -1.72 14.80 -8.15
C ILE A 56 -3.05 14.39 -7.50
N GLY A 57 -3.76 15.33 -6.85
CA GLY A 57 -5.10 15.10 -6.31
C GLY A 57 -6.13 14.77 -7.39
N LYS A 58 -6.09 15.49 -8.51
CA LYS A 58 -6.93 15.25 -9.70
C LYS A 58 -6.57 13.91 -10.35
N LEU A 59 -5.29 13.63 -10.58
CA LEU A 59 -4.82 12.33 -11.09
C LEU A 59 -5.20 11.17 -10.14
N ARG A 60 -5.17 11.39 -8.83
CA ARG A 60 -5.66 10.41 -7.83
C ARG A 60 -7.17 10.22 -7.88
N SER A 61 -7.95 11.19 -8.35
CA SER A 61 -9.39 11.03 -8.53
C SER A 61 -9.75 10.17 -9.75
N GLU A 62 -8.85 10.11 -10.74
CA GLU A 62 -9.00 9.26 -11.94
C GLU A 62 -8.59 7.80 -11.70
N VAL A 63 -7.82 7.53 -10.65
CA VAL A 63 -7.45 6.17 -10.26
C VAL A 63 -8.63 5.48 -9.57
N PRO A 64 -9.03 4.27 -10.00
CA PRO A 64 -10.06 3.48 -9.34
C PRO A 64 -9.78 3.31 -7.84
N GLU A 65 -10.82 3.41 -7.02
CA GLU A 65 -10.69 3.44 -5.56
C GLU A 65 -9.95 2.22 -4.99
N GLU A 66 -10.19 1.04 -5.57
CA GLU A 66 -9.50 -0.20 -5.22
C GLU A 66 -7.97 -0.08 -5.41
N LYS A 67 -7.52 0.52 -6.52
CA LYS A 67 -6.09 0.73 -6.81
C LYS A 67 -5.48 1.77 -5.89
N ARG A 68 -6.24 2.80 -5.47
CA ARG A 68 -5.76 3.79 -4.49
C ARG A 68 -5.49 3.13 -3.14
N GLN A 69 -6.43 2.32 -2.65
CA GLN A 69 -6.28 1.62 -1.38
C GLN A 69 -5.07 0.68 -1.41
N GLN A 70 -4.87 -0.06 -2.50
CA GLN A 70 -3.68 -0.89 -2.68
C GLN A 70 -2.38 -0.08 -2.67
N ASN A 71 -2.35 1.05 -3.39
CA ASN A 71 -1.19 1.94 -3.43
C ASN A 71 -0.88 2.55 -2.06
N ASP A 72 -1.90 2.93 -1.28
CA ASP A 72 -1.73 3.48 0.06
C ASP A 72 -1.22 2.42 1.05
N GLU A 73 -1.66 1.16 0.92
CA GLU A 73 -1.14 0.05 1.71
C GLU A 73 0.32 -0.27 1.38
N ILE A 74 0.67 -0.27 0.09
CA ILE A 74 2.06 -0.43 -0.36
C ILE A 74 2.90 0.74 0.15
N ALA A 75 2.42 1.98 0.03
CA ALA A 75 3.11 3.16 0.52
C ALA A 75 3.34 3.12 2.04
N LEU A 76 2.39 2.57 2.81
CA LEU A 76 2.55 2.38 4.25
C LEU A 76 3.67 1.39 4.58
N ASN A 77 3.71 0.24 3.89
CA ASN A 77 4.76 -0.76 4.08
C ASN A 77 6.12 -0.20 3.66
N LEU A 78 6.18 0.46 2.50
CA LEU A 78 7.38 1.13 2.01
C LEU A 78 7.85 2.23 2.96
N LYS A 79 6.95 2.95 3.63
CA LYS A 79 7.35 3.96 4.62
C LYS A 79 8.22 3.36 5.72
N TRP A 80 7.86 2.19 6.25
CA TRP A 80 8.64 1.54 7.31
C TRP A 80 9.96 0.96 6.81
N MET A 81 9.98 0.43 5.58
CA MET A 81 11.18 -0.17 4.98
C MET A 81 12.13 0.89 4.38
N ASN A 82 11.63 2.05 3.99
CA ASN A 82 12.42 3.13 3.39
C ASN A 82 13.03 4.06 4.46
N GLU A 83 12.47 4.09 5.67
CA GLU A 83 13.07 4.84 6.78
C GLU A 83 14.45 4.30 7.20
N LYS A 84 14.92 3.14 6.70
CA LYS A 84 16.26 2.47 6.87
C LYS A 84 16.91 2.56 8.26
N SER A 85 16.15 2.96 9.26
CA SER A 85 16.54 3.21 10.65
C SER A 85 15.93 2.16 11.57
N LEU A 86 14.83 1.54 11.15
CA LEU A 86 14.15 0.49 11.89
C LEU A 86 14.85 -0.85 11.67
N SER A 87 15.03 -1.61 12.74
CA SER A 87 15.48 -2.98 12.63
C SER A 87 14.41 -3.84 11.92
N PRO A 88 14.80 -4.90 11.19
CA PRO A 88 13.83 -5.81 10.57
C PRO A 88 12.80 -6.40 11.55
N SER A 89 13.18 -6.55 12.83
CA SER A 89 12.27 -6.98 13.90
C SER A 89 11.17 -5.97 14.17
N GLU A 90 11.50 -4.68 14.26
CA GLU A 90 10.51 -3.61 14.47
C GLU A 90 9.56 -3.46 13.28
N VAL A 91 10.08 -3.59 12.06
CA VAL A 91 9.26 -3.59 10.84
C VAL A 91 8.24 -4.73 10.88
N ARG A 92 8.68 -5.95 11.23
CA ARG A 92 7.79 -7.10 11.43
C ARG A 92 6.74 -6.85 12.51
N ASN A 93 7.14 -6.32 13.66
CA ASN A 93 6.21 -6.03 14.76
C ASN A 93 5.13 -5.03 14.35
N ARG A 94 5.49 -3.95 13.63
CA ARG A 94 4.53 -2.96 13.12
C ARG A 94 3.53 -3.58 12.15
N PHE A 95 4.01 -4.40 11.21
CA PHE A 95 3.15 -5.12 10.29
C PHE A 95 2.18 -6.05 11.03
N SER A 96 2.68 -6.86 11.97
CA SER A 96 1.84 -7.76 12.77
C SER A 96 0.76 -7.00 13.55
N GLN A 97 1.08 -5.85 14.15
CA GLN A 97 0.09 -5.02 14.85
C GLN A 97 -1.03 -4.53 13.93
N VAL A 98 -0.69 -4.08 12.71
CA VAL A 98 -1.68 -3.65 11.73
C VAL A 98 -2.52 -4.82 11.24
N ALA A 99 -1.90 -5.96 10.93
CA ALA A 99 -2.60 -7.17 10.53
C ALA A 99 -3.58 -7.65 11.62
N SER A 100 -3.16 -7.68 12.88
CA SER A 100 -4.02 -8.02 14.01
C SER A 100 -5.17 -7.03 14.18
N ARG A 101 -4.92 -5.73 13.98
CA ARG A 101 -5.98 -4.71 14.05
C ARG A 101 -7.02 -4.91 12.95
N LYS A 102 -6.61 -5.17 11.71
CA LYS A 102 -7.51 -5.47 10.58
C LYS A 102 -8.36 -6.70 10.88
N ARG A 103 -7.75 -7.79 11.36
CA ARG A 103 -8.47 -9.01 11.79
C ARG A 103 -9.50 -8.72 12.88
N ARG A 104 -9.17 -7.89 13.86
CA ARG A 104 -10.08 -7.51 14.94
C ARG A 104 -11.30 -6.73 14.42
N VAL A 105 -11.08 -5.73 13.57
CA VAL A 105 -12.16 -4.92 12.96
C VAL A 105 -13.07 -5.82 12.13
N PHE A 106 -12.50 -6.65 11.26
CA PHE A 106 -13.27 -7.60 10.46
C PHE A 106 -14.15 -8.52 11.31
N ASN A 107 -13.59 -9.13 12.37
CA ASN A 107 -14.35 -10.00 13.27
C ASN A 107 -15.46 -9.25 14.01
N GLN A 108 -15.22 -7.99 14.39
CA GLN A 108 -16.23 -7.14 15.01
C GLN A 108 -17.39 -6.87 14.03
N ASP A 109 -17.09 -6.58 12.76
CA ASP A 109 -18.11 -6.33 11.74
C ASP A 109 -18.94 -7.56 11.45
N ILE A 110 -18.32 -8.74 11.35
CA ILE A 110 -19.05 -10.02 11.19
C ILE A 110 -19.96 -10.29 12.39
N ASN A 111 -19.47 -10.08 13.60
CA ASN A 111 -20.27 -10.28 14.81
C ASN A 111 -21.46 -9.31 14.87
N LYS A 112 -21.23 -8.05 14.49
CA LYS A 112 -22.29 -7.04 14.41
C LYS A 112 -23.34 -7.44 13.37
N GLY A 113 -22.92 -7.86 12.17
CA GLY A 113 -23.82 -8.35 11.14
C GLY A 113 -24.66 -9.55 11.60
N ARG A 114 -24.07 -10.51 12.33
CA ARG A 114 -24.80 -11.65 12.93
C ARG A 114 -25.85 -11.19 13.94
N GLN A 115 -25.53 -10.19 14.76
CA GLN A 115 -26.47 -9.63 15.75
C GLN A 115 -27.62 -8.88 15.08
N GLU A 116 -27.31 -8.05 14.08
CA GLU A 116 -28.31 -7.32 13.28
C GLU A 116 -29.27 -8.30 12.59
N PHE A 117 -28.75 -9.32 11.91
CA PHE A 117 -29.54 -10.38 11.30
C PHE A 117 -30.43 -11.11 12.31
N SER A 118 -29.86 -11.51 13.47
CA SER A 118 -30.62 -12.20 14.52
C SER A 118 -31.74 -11.34 15.10
N ASN A 119 -31.54 -10.03 15.20
CA ASN A 119 -32.55 -9.10 15.69
C ASN A 119 -33.67 -8.92 14.66
N GLU A 120 -33.33 -8.79 13.38
CA GLU A 120 -34.29 -8.70 12.30
C GLU A 120 -35.13 -9.97 12.15
N GLU A 121 -34.51 -11.14 12.23
CA GLU A 121 -35.20 -12.43 12.23
C GLU A 121 -36.20 -12.54 13.40
N ARG A 122 -35.78 -12.17 14.62
CA ARG A 122 -36.67 -12.14 15.79
C ARG A 122 -37.83 -11.18 15.59
N LYS A 123 -37.59 -10.01 15.00
CA LYS A 123 -38.62 -9.01 14.72
C LYS A 123 -39.62 -9.56 13.69
N SER A 124 -39.12 -10.10 12.58
CA SER A 124 -39.93 -10.73 11.52
C SER A 124 -40.81 -11.86 12.08
N ARG A 125 -40.25 -12.75 12.90
CA ARG A 125 -41.01 -13.82 13.57
C ARG A 125 -42.12 -13.29 14.47
N LYS A 126 -41.82 -12.30 15.31
CA LYS A 126 -42.82 -11.67 16.20
C LYS A 126 -43.96 -11.03 15.41
N GLU A 127 -43.63 -10.29 14.36
CA GLU A 127 -44.63 -9.65 13.50
C GLU A 127 -45.49 -10.69 12.76
N PHE A 128 -44.87 -11.77 12.27
CA PHE A 128 -45.57 -12.87 11.65
C PHE A 128 -46.52 -13.57 12.63
N ASP A 129 -46.04 -13.93 13.83
CA ASP A 129 -46.85 -14.61 14.85
C ASP A 129 -48.04 -13.76 15.30
N ALA A 130 -47.86 -12.43 15.43
CA ALA A 130 -48.94 -11.51 15.73
C ALA A 130 -50.00 -11.51 14.60
N LYS A 131 -49.58 -11.35 13.34
CA LYS A 131 -50.49 -11.39 12.18
C LYS A 131 -51.24 -12.73 12.08
N MET A 132 -50.55 -13.85 12.29
CA MET A 132 -51.16 -15.18 12.25
C MET A 132 -52.17 -15.39 13.37
N LYS A 133 -51.93 -14.82 14.55
CA LYS A 133 -52.89 -14.83 15.66
C LYS A 133 -54.13 -14.01 15.31
N ASP A 134 -53.94 -12.78 14.82
CA ASP A 134 -55.04 -11.89 14.45
C ASP A 134 -55.90 -12.48 13.31
N GLU A 135 -55.26 -13.05 12.27
CA GLU A 135 -55.97 -13.74 11.19
C GLU A 135 -56.76 -14.94 11.72
N ARG A 136 -56.17 -15.76 12.60
CA ARG A 136 -56.85 -16.90 13.22
C ARG A 136 -58.07 -16.48 14.05
N ASP A 137 -57.93 -15.42 14.85
CA ASP A 137 -59.01 -14.91 15.68
C ASP A 137 -60.12 -14.25 14.84
N SER A 138 -59.77 -13.62 13.71
CA SER A 138 -60.74 -13.10 12.74
C SER A 138 -61.58 -14.20 12.10
N ILE A 139 -60.98 -15.35 11.75
CA ILE A 139 -61.69 -16.50 11.18
C ILE A 139 -62.67 -17.09 12.21
N LYS A 140 -62.24 -17.16 13.48
CA LYS A 140 -63.06 -17.70 14.58
C LYS A 140 -64.23 -16.80 14.93
N SER A 141 -64.02 -15.49 14.99
CA SER A 141 -65.03 -14.50 15.40
C SER A 141 -66.12 -14.27 14.35
N TYR A 142 -65.85 -14.53 13.07
CA TYR A 142 -66.83 -14.32 12.01
C TYR A 142 -67.89 -15.43 11.99
N THR A 143 -69.08 -15.12 12.51
CA THR A 143 -70.21 -16.05 12.67
C THR A 143 -70.87 -16.45 11.35
N LYS A 144 -70.70 -15.66 10.28
CA LYS A 144 -71.39 -15.87 9.00
C LYS A 144 -70.70 -16.85 8.04
N ARG A 145 -69.49 -17.35 8.35
CA ARG A 145 -68.79 -18.34 7.50
C ARG A 145 -69.29 -19.75 7.74
N THR A 146 -69.43 -20.51 6.67
CA THR A 146 -69.71 -21.94 6.70
C THR A 146 -68.52 -22.72 7.25
N THR A 147 -68.77 -23.94 7.75
CA THR A 147 -67.71 -24.82 8.27
C THR A 147 -66.62 -25.12 7.23
N LYS A 148 -67.02 -25.26 5.95
CA LYS A 148 -66.09 -25.52 4.85
C LYS A 148 -65.15 -24.34 4.61
N GLU A 149 -65.68 -23.13 4.52
CA GLU A 149 -64.88 -21.91 4.31
C GLU A 149 -63.92 -21.65 5.49
N LYS A 150 -64.35 -21.95 6.73
CA LYS A 150 -63.47 -21.87 7.91
C LYS A 150 -62.31 -22.85 7.81
N LYS A 151 -62.56 -24.07 7.34
CA LYS A 151 -61.51 -25.08 7.14
C LYS A 151 -60.51 -24.63 6.08
N GLU A 152 -60.99 -24.19 4.91
CA GLU A 152 -60.13 -23.70 3.82
C GLU A 152 -59.26 -22.52 4.27
N SER A 153 -59.83 -21.54 5.00
CA SER A 153 -59.06 -20.42 5.56
C SER A 153 -57.98 -20.87 6.56
N MET A 154 -58.26 -21.90 7.38
CA MET A 154 -57.28 -22.43 8.34
C MET A 154 -56.17 -23.23 7.64
N ASP A 155 -56.51 -23.96 6.56
CA ASP A 155 -55.53 -24.67 5.75
C ASP A 155 -54.59 -23.68 5.03
N GLU A 156 -55.11 -22.56 4.53
CA GLU A 156 -54.31 -21.44 3.98
C GLU A 156 -53.35 -20.84 5.02
N LEU A 157 -53.82 -20.63 6.26
CA LEU A 157 -52.95 -20.16 7.35
C LEU A 157 -51.79 -21.13 7.63
N GLU A 158 -52.06 -22.42 7.60
CA GLU A 158 -51.02 -23.43 7.81
C GLU A 158 -50.01 -23.46 6.65
N LEU A 159 -50.46 -23.24 5.41
CA LEU A 159 -49.58 -23.07 4.26
C LEU A 159 -48.68 -21.83 4.42
N LYS A 160 -49.24 -20.66 4.76
CA LYS A 160 -48.46 -19.44 5.02
C LYS A 160 -47.40 -19.66 6.11
N ARG A 161 -47.76 -20.36 7.19
CA ARG A 161 -46.81 -20.70 8.27
C ARG A 161 -45.68 -21.60 7.79
N LYS A 162 -45.97 -22.62 6.97
CA LYS A 162 -44.93 -23.48 6.40
C LYS A 162 -44.00 -22.71 5.48
N GLU A 163 -44.56 -21.88 4.59
CA GLU A 163 -43.81 -21.04 3.67
C GLU A 163 -42.90 -20.06 4.42
N PHE A 164 -43.43 -19.33 5.40
CA PHE A 164 -42.65 -18.42 6.24
C PHE A 164 -41.45 -19.13 6.89
N ASN A 165 -41.67 -20.29 7.50
CA ASN A 165 -40.59 -21.05 8.14
C ASN A 165 -39.53 -21.55 7.14
N SER A 166 -39.97 -21.97 5.95
CA SER A 166 -39.06 -22.37 4.87
C SER A 166 -38.20 -21.18 4.40
N ASN A 167 -38.83 -20.02 4.21
CA ASN A 167 -38.15 -18.80 3.79
C ASN A 167 -37.16 -18.30 4.85
N GLN A 168 -37.54 -18.34 6.15
CA GLN A 168 -36.65 -17.99 7.26
C GLN A 168 -35.42 -18.90 7.31
N LYS A 169 -35.60 -20.20 7.08
CA LYS A 169 -34.48 -21.14 6.99
C LYS A 169 -33.56 -20.79 5.83
N SER A 170 -34.12 -20.60 4.63
CA SER A 170 -33.34 -20.24 3.43
C SER A 170 -32.59 -18.93 3.59
N GLN A 171 -33.20 -17.91 4.21
CA GLN A 171 -32.54 -16.62 4.49
C GLN A 171 -31.37 -16.79 5.46
N ARG A 172 -31.51 -17.62 6.50
CA ARG A 172 -30.42 -17.93 7.43
C ARG A 172 -29.28 -18.66 6.73
N ASP A 173 -29.61 -19.67 5.93
CA ASP A 173 -28.60 -20.47 5.24
C ASP A 173 -27.80 -19.58 4.26
N ALA A 174 -28.49 -18.72 3.49
CA ALA A 174 -27.86 -17.75 2.58
C ALA A 174 -26.97 -16.74 3.32
N PHE A 175 -27.44 -16.22 4.47
CA PHE A 175 -26.64 -15.31 5.29
C PHE A 175 -25.36 -15.97 5.84
N GLU A 176 -25.45 -17.20 6.35
CA GLU A 176 -24.28 -17.91 6.88
C GLU A 176 -23.30 -18.29 5.77
N GLU A 177 -23.78 -18.60 4.56
CA GLU A 177 -22.94 -18.80 3.38
C GLU A 177 -22.19 -17.50 3.01
N GLU A 178 -22.88 -16.36 2.95
CA GLU A 178 -22.25 -15.07 2.69
C GLU A 178 -21.19 -14.71 3.74
N VAL A 179 -21.46 -14.97 5.02
CA VAL A 179 -20.49 -14.75 6.11
C VAL A 179 -19.26 -15.66 5.96
N LYS A 180 -19.47 -16.92 5.56
CA LYS A 180 -18.39 -17.86 5.31
C LYS A 180 -17.51 -17.40 4.15
N ASP A 181 -18.11 -16.94 3.05
CA ASP A 181 -17.39 -16.45 1.89
C ASP A 181 -16.62 -15.17 2.18
N LYS A 182 -17.23 -14.21 2.88
CA LYS A 182 -16.54 -13.00 3.38
C LYS A 182 -15.32 -13.36 4.22
N LYS A 183 -15.44 -14.34 5.12
CA LYS A 183 -14.33 -14.79 5.96
C LYS A 183 -13.23 -15.44 5.14
N LYS A 184 -13.57 -16.30 4.19
CA LYS A 184 -12.59 -16.93 3.29
C LYS A 184 -11.83 -15.88 2.49
N ASN A 185 -12.54 -14.97 1.82
CA ASN A 185 -11.95 -13.91 1.01
C ASN A 185 -11.02 -13.00 1.83
N PHE A 186 -11.41 -12.68 3.07
CA PHE A 186 -10.58 -11.89 3.97
C PHE A 186 -9.30 -12.63 4.41
N GLU A 187 -9.39 -13.92 4.73
CA GLU A 187 -8.20 -14.71 5.10
C GLU A 187 -7.24 -14.89 3.93
N ASP A 188 -7.76 -15.14 2.73
CA ASP A 188 -6.97 -15.22 1.50
C ASP A 188 -6.24 -13.90 1.23
N TYR A 189 -6.93 -12.76 1.38
CA TYR A 189 -6.34 -11.43 1.28
C TYR A 189 -5.22 -11.22 2.32
N MET A 190 -5.48 -11.55 3.58
CA MET A 190 -4.50 -11.40 4.66
C MET A 190 -3.26 -12.28 4.43
N LYS A 191 -3.44 -13.48 3.88
CA LYS A 191 -2.35 -14.37 3.50
C LYS A 191 -1.52 -13.78 2.37
N GLN A 192 -2.16 -13.31 1.30
CA GLN A 192 -1.45 -12.65 0.20
C GLN A 192 -0.62 -11.46 0.69
N LYS A 193 -1.18 -10.60 1.54
CA LYS A 193 -0.46 -9.45 2.09
C LYS A 193 0.69 -9.84 3.02
N GLN A 194 0.54 -10.93 3.76
CA GLN A 194 1.61 -11.49 4.58
C GLN A 194 2.76 -12.02 3.73
N ASP A 195 2.45 -12.68 2.61
CA ASP A 195 3.43 -13.22 1.68
C ASP A 195 4.19 -12.11 0.96
N GLU A 196 3.48 -11.08 0.46
CA GLU A 196 4.07 -9.85 -0.11
C GLU A 196 5.01 -9.18 0.90
N PHE A 197 4.54 -8.96 2.13
CA PHE A 197 5.36 -8.36 3.18
C PHE A 197 6.61 -9.20 3.51
N ASN A 198 6.51 -10.52 3.54
CA ASN A 198 7.64 -11.40 3.83
C ASN A 198 8.70 -11.36 2.72
N ALA A 199 8.28 -11.26 1.46
CA ALA A 199 9.18 -11.08 0.32
C ALA A 199 9.95 -9.75 0.44
N ASP A 200 9.23 -8.65 0.68
CA ASP A 200 9.83 -7.32 0.83
C ASP A 200 10.76 -7.25 2.06
N LEU A 201 10.34 -7.85 3.18
CA LEU A 201 11.12 -7.89 4.41
C LEU A 201 12.44 -8.65 4.22
N LYS A 202 12.46 -9.70 3.39
CA LYS A 202 13.68 -10.45 3.09
C LYS A 202 14.69 -9.56 2.36
N THR A 203 14.25 -8.84 1.34
CA THR A 203 15.08 -7.86 0.61
C THR A 203 15.60 -6.78 1.55
N TYR A 204 14.70 -6.17 2.34
CA TYR A 204 15.05 -5.16 3.33
C TYR A 204 16.09 -5.65 4.36
N THR A 205 15.93 -6.88 4.85
CA THR A 205 16.84 -7.47 5.84
C THR A 205 18.25 -7.65 5.26
N SER A 206 18.37 -8.04 3.98
CA SER A 206 19.66 -8.13 3.30
C SER A 206 20.32 -6.75 3.23
N GLU A 207 19.61 -5.74 2.70
CA GLU A 207 20.13 -4.38 2.59
C GLU A 207 20.53 -3.78 3.94
N TYR A 208 19.73 -4.03 4.98
CA TYR A 208 19.99 -3.57 6.34
C TYR A 208 21.28 -4.20 6.90
N ASN A 209 21.48 -5.49 6.70
CA ASN A 209 22.67 -6.19 7.17
C ASN A 209 23.94 -5.75 6.42
N ASP A 210 23.83 -5.57 5.10
CA ASP A 210 24.93 -5.09 4.26
C ASP A 210 25.36 -3.68 4.69
N LYS A 211 24.40 -2.77 4.87
CA LYS A 211 24.67 -1.42 5.38
C LYS A 211 25.31 -1.45 6.77
N LYS A 212 24.81 -2.29 7.69
CA LYS A 212 25.39 -2.42 9.04
C LYS A 212 26.81 -2.98 9.00
N LYS A 213 27.11 -3.89 8.05
CA LYS A 213 28.46 -4.42 7.85
C LYS A 213 29.39 -3.34 7.33
N GLU A 214 28.98 -2.57 6.32
CA GLU A 214 29.74 -1.43 5.82
C GLU A 214 30.02 -0.38 6.90
N GLU A 215 29.04 -0.05 7.74
CA GLU A 215 29.20 0.88 8.85
C GLU A 215 30.24 0.38 9.86
N LYS A 216 30.22 -0.92 10.18
CA LYS A 216 31.23 -1.53 11.05
C LYS A 216 32.62 -1.52 10.43
N ASP A 217 32.73 -1.81 9.14
CA ASP A 217 34.01 -1.83 8.44
C ASP A 217 34.60 -0.41 8.31
N LYS A 218 33.76 0.59 7.99
CA LYS A 218 34.12 2.02 8.03
C LYS A 218 34.54 2.47 9.43
N ALA A 219 33.86 2.01 10.48
CA ALA A 219 34.24 2.32 11.86
C ALA A 219 35.62 1.74 12.23
N LYS A 220 35.89 0.48 11.85
CA LYS A 220 37.19 -0.17 12.05
C LYS A 220 38.31 0.51 11.27
N GLN A 221 38.06 0.93 10.02
CA GLN A 221 39.04 1.68 9.22
C GLN A 221 39.38 3.02 9.88
N LYS A 222 38.37 3.79 10.29
CA LYS A 222 38.56 5.05 11.03
C LYS A 222 39.32 4.85 12.33
N GLU A 223 39.11 3.75 13.04
CA GLU A 223 39.85 3.42 14.27
C GLU A 223 41.32 3.08 13.98
N LYS A 224 41.59 2.30 12.92
CA LYS A 224 42.96 2.03 12.46
C LYS A 224 43.69 3.29 12.03
N GLU A 225 43.07 4.14 11.22
CA GLU A 225 43.63 5.44 10.81
C GLU A 225 43.95 6.34 12.03
N LYS A 226 43.08 6.35 13.05
CA LYS A 226 43.33 7.07 14.31
C LYS A 226 44.48 6.48 15.12
N LEU A 227 44.68 5.17 15.11
CA LEU A 227 45.79 4.51 15.80
C LEU A 227 47.11 4.73 15.05
N GLU A 228 47.10 4.64 13.73
CA GLU A 228 48.25 4.88 12.87
C GLU A 228 48.72 6.34 12.97
N SER A 229 47.80 7.31 12.86
CA SER A 229 48.12 8.73 13.05
C SER A 229 48.73 9.02 14.43
N LYS A 230 48.15 8.51 15.51
CA LYS A 230 48.74 8.60 16.86
C LYS A 230 50.14 7.97 16.96
N SER A 231 50.39 6.85 16.26
CA SER A 231 51.70 6.19 16.29
C SER A 231 52.77 6.98 15.51
N VAL A 232 52.38 7.63 14.41
CA VAL A 232 53.25 8.50 13.59
C VAL A 232 53.60 9.76 14.36
N GLU A 233 52.62 10.38 15.02
CA GLU A 233 52.80 11.56 15.87
C GLU A 233 53.78 11.27 17.01
N LYS A 234 53.59 10.15 17.74
CA LYS A 234 54.49 9.72 18.80
C LYS A 234 55.92 9.43 18.31
N LYS A 235 56.08 8.84 17.13
CA LYS A 235 57.42 8.64 16.51
C LYS A 235 58.09 9.96 16.12
N SER A 236 57.31 10.94 15.66
CA SER A 236 57.82 12.26 15.30
C SER A 236 58.28 13.05 16.53
N GLU A 237 57.56 12.95 17.65
CA GLU A 237 57.97 13.51 18.94
C GLU A 237 59.26 12.87 19.45
N LEU A 238 59.34 11.54 19.43
CA LEU A 238 60.56 10.80 19.81
C LEU A 238 61.78 11.21 18.98
N LYS A 239 61.63 11.42 17.68
CA LYS A 239 62.71 11.92 16.82
C LYS A 239 63.14 13.34 17.18
N ARG A 240 62.20 14.24 17.53
CA ARG A 240 62.53 15.59 17.98
C ARG A 240 63.34 15.56 19.27
N ILE A 241 62.91 14.78 20.25
CA ILE A 241 63.61 14.63 21.53
C ILE A 241 65.04 14.11 21.31
N HIS A 242 65.23 13.13 20.43
CA HIS A 242 66.56 12.57 20.17
C HIS A 242 67.53 13.57 19.53
N LEU A 243 67.04 14.41 18.61
CA LEU A 243 67.82 15.48 17.98
C LEU A 243 68.21 16.60 18.96
N GLU A 244 67.39 16.84 19.98
CA GLU A 244 67.70 17.81 21.04
C GLU A 244 68.73 17.29 22.04
N THR A 245 68.80 15.97 22.26
CA THR A 245 69.77 15.35 23.18
C THR A 245 71.15 15.09 22.57
N ASP A 246 71.25 14.88 21.25
CA ASP A 246 72.55 14.63 20.58
C ASP A 246 73.31 15.93 20.21
N GLY A 247 72.70 17.10 20.47
CA GLY A 247 73.26 18.43 20.20
C GLY A 247 73.85 19.14 21.43
N GLN A 248 73.92 18.49 22.59
CA GLN A 248 74.54 18.99 23.83
C GLN A 248 75.80 18.19 24.19
#